data_AF-A0A7X9KQK2-F1
#
_entry.id   AF-A0A7X9KQK2-F1
#
_cell.length_a   1.000
_cell.length_b   1.000
_cell.length_c   1.000
_cell.angle_alpha   90.00
_cell.angle_beta   90.00
_cell.angle_gamma   90.00
#
_symmetry.space_group_name_H-M   'P 1'
#
loop_
_entity.id
_entity.type
_entity.pdbx_description
1 polymer ?
#
loop_
_entity_poly.entity_id
_entity_poly.type
_entity_poly.pdbx_seq_one_letter_code
_entity_poly.pdbx_strand_id
1 'polypeptide(L)' 'STHLYEIAQQLQGHTNISFHYFETQISGGQLQFNYTLKPGVSNDRLGYLILKNEGVVKMLEDL' A
#
# COMPACT_ATOMS: atom_id res chain seq x y z
N SER A 1 1.32 8.38 9.52
CA SER A 1 1.28 7.37 8.45
C SER A 1 2.33 6.33 8.75
N THR A 2 2.05 5.04 8.53
CA THR A 2 2.98 3.93 8.75
C THR A 2 2.79 2.88 7.65
N HIS A 3 3.83 2.09 7.38
CA HIS A 3 3.77 0.93 6.49
C HIS A 3 3.62 -0.41 7.24
N LEU A 4 3.58 -0.37 8.57
CA LEU A 4 3.38 -1.55 9.40
C LEU A 4 1.89 -1.83 9.49
N TYR A 5 1.38 -2.77 8.69
CA TYR A 5 -0.01 -3.20 8.75
C TYR A 5 -0.34 -3.89 10.09
N GLU A 6 0.66 -4.56 10.67
CA GLU A 6 0.53 -5.40 11.87
C GLU A 6 0.08 -4.61 13.09
N ILE A 7 0.45 -3.32 13.18
CA ILE A 7 0.08 -2.49 14.32
C ILE A 7 -1.42 -2.18 14.36
N ALA A 8 -2.09 -2.24 13.21
CA ALA A 8 -3.53 -1.96 13.14
C ALA A 8 -4.34 -2.95 13.99
N GLN A 9 -3.96 -4.22 13.97
CA GLN A 9 -4.60 -5.25 14.80
C GLN A 9 -4.41 -4.98 16.29
N GLN A 10 -3.23 -4.51 16.69
CA GLN A 10 -2.94 -4.19 18.09
C GLN A 10 -3.72 -2.96 18.57
N LEU A 11 -4.02 -2.02 17.66
CA LEU A 11 -4.66 -0.75 17.97
C LEU A 11 -6.18 -0.74 17.79
N GLN A 12 -6.78 -1.79 17.21
CA GLN A 12 -8.23 -1.89 16.94
C GLN A 12 -9.11 -1.75 18.20
N GLY A 13 -8.60 -2.08 19.39
CA GLY A 13 -9.35 -1.98 20.65
C GLY A 13 -9.53 -0.56 21.18
N HIS A 14 -8.88 0.44 20.60
CA HIS A 14 -8.92 1.82 21.06
C HIS A 14 -9.97 2.63 20.29
N THR A 15 -11.07 2.98 20.96
CA THR A 15 -12.18 3.75 20.37
C THR A 15 -11.82 5.20 20.01
N ASN A 16 -10.71 5.71 20.54
CA ASN A 16 -10.18 7.04 20.25
C ASN A 16 -9.22 7.08 19.04
N ILE A 17 -9.06 5.95 18.32
CA ILE A 17 -8.19 5.84 17.16
C ILE A 17 -9.01 5.54 15.91
N SER A 18 -8.88 6.39 14.90
CA SER A 18 -9.53 6.21 13.60
C SER A 18 -8.52 5.82 12.54
N PHE A 19 -8.76 4.70 11.86
CA PHE A 19 -7.90 4.22 10.78
C PHE A 19 -8.34 4.78 9.44
N HIS A 20 -7.39 5.27 8.66
CA HIS A 20 -7.62 5.72 7.29
C HIS A 20 -6.41 5.38 6.40
N TYR A 21 -6.67 5.22 5.11
CA TYR A 21 -5.64 5.00 4.09
C TYR A 21 -5.96 5.75 2.80
N PHE A 22 -4.95 5.97 1.96
CA PHE A 22 -5.16 6.50 0.61
C PHE A 22 -5.45 5.37 -0.37
N GLU A 23 -6.56 5.48 -1.09
CA GLU A 23 -6.90 4.50 -2.12
C GLU A 23 -5.90 4.54 -3.27
N THR A 24 -5.45 3.35 -3.67
CA THR A 24 -4.67 3.11 -4.89
C THR A 24 -5.40 2.09 -5.75
N GLN A 25 -5.41 2.30 -7.06
CA GLN A 25 -5.99 1.37 -8.03
C GLN A 25 -4.90 0.84 -8.95
N ILE A 26 -5.03 -0.41 -9.39
CA ILE A 26 -4.16 -1.01 -10.39
C ILE A 26 -4.93 -1.05 -11.70
N SER A 27 -4.43 -0.34 -12.72
CA SER A 27 -5.01 -0.33 -14.06
C SER A 27 -3.92 -0.56 -15.09
N GLY A 28 -4.06 -1.58 -15.92
CA GLY A 28 -3.08 -1.90 -16.97
C GLY A 28 -1.67 -2.21 -16.44
N GLY A 29 -1.54 -2.68 -15.20
CA GLY A 29 -0.25 -2.91 -14.55
C GLY A 29 0.43 -1.65 -14.01
N GLN A 30 -0.21 -0.49 -14.11
CA GLN A 30 0.25 0.76 -13.52
C GLN A 30 -0.51 1.08 -12.23
N LEU A 31 0.16 1.77 -11.32
CA LEU A 31 -0.42 2.28 -10.09
C LEU A 31 -1.08 3.63 -10.35
N GLN A 32 -2.36 3.72 -10.04
CA GLN A 32 -3.11 4.96 -10.09
C GLN A 32 -3.44 5.42 -8.66
N PHE A 33 -2.85 6.55 -8.28
CA PHE A 33 -3.07 7.17 -6.97
C PHE A 33 -4.18 8.20 -7.10
N ASN A 34 -5.37 7.87 -6.57
CA ASN A 34 -6.53 8.77 -6.63
C ASN A 34 -6.51 9.81 -5.50
N TYR A 35 -5.51 9.75 -4.61
CA TYR A 35 -5.33 10.62 -3.45
C TYR A 35 -6.60 10.75 -2.58
N THR A 36 -7.46 9.74 -2.62
CA THR A 36 -8.73 9.72 -1.92
C THR A 36 -8.55 9.01 -0.59
N LEU A 37 -8.88 9.70 0.51
CA LEU A 37 -8.82 9.12 1.84
C LEU A 37 -10.04 8.22 2.07
N LYS A 38 -9.80 6.97 2.48
CA LYS A 38 -10.83 6.00 2.82
C LYS A 38 -10.67 5.50 4.26
N PRO A 39 -11.78 5.20 4.95
CA PRO A 39 -11.72 4.61 6.29
C PRO A 39 -11.12 3.19 6.22
N GLY A 40 -10.38 2.81 7.26
CA GLY A 40 -9.76 1.49 7.41
C GLY A 40 -8.24 1.51 7.23
N VAL A 41 -7.67 0.32 7.04
CA VAL A 41 -6.23 0.11 6.81
C VAL A 41 -6.06 -0.54 5.45
N SER A 42 -5.17 0.01 4.63
CA SER A 42 -4.88 -0.54 3.30
C SER A 42 -4.35 -1.98 3.43
N ASN A 43 -4.82 -2.87 2.56
CA ASN A 43 -4.27 -4.21 2.36
C ASN A 43 -3.51 -4.30 1.01
N ASP A 44 -3.12 -3.14 0.45
CA ASP A 44 -2.55 -3.07 -0.88
C ASP A 44 -1.10 -3.56 -0.86
N ARG A 45 -0.83 -4.61 -1.65
CA ARG A 45 0.53 -5.16 -1.81
C ARG A 45 1.21 -4.54 -3.03
N LEU A 46 1.55 -3.26 -2.90
CA LEU A 46 2.08 -2.46 -4.02
C LEU A 46 3.57 -2.68 -4.26
N GLY A 47 4.32 -3.20 -3.27
CA GLY A 47 5.78 -3.26 -3.30
C GLY A 47 6.35 -3.93 -4.55
N TYR A 48 5.85 -5.11 -4.93
CA TYR A 48 6.31 -5.80 -6.14
C TYR A 48 6.03 -4.99 -7.41
N LEU A 49 4.85 -4.38 -7.53
CA LEU A 49 4.47 -3.54 -8.66
C LEU A 49 5.35 -2.29 -8.77
N ILE A 50 5.68 -1.65 -7.65
CA ILE A 50 6.62 -0.52 -7.61
C ILE A 50 7.99 -0.97 -8.12
N LEU A 51 8.54 -2.07 -7.58
CA LEU A 51 9.84 -2.60 -7.99
C LEU A 51 9.86 -2.99 -9.47
N LYS A 52 8.76 -3.55 -9.98
CA LYS A 52 8.60 -3.88 -11.40
C LYS A 52 8.59 -2.63 -12.27
N ASN A 53 7.85 -1.60 -11.89
CA ASN A 53 7.74 -0.35 -12.67
C ASN A 53 9.03 0.47 -12.66
N GLU A 54 9.78 0.46 -11.55
CA GLU A 54 11.10 1.10 -11.46
C GLU A 54 12.22 0.27 -12.14
N GLY A 55 11.88 -0.87 -12.77
CA GLY A 55 12.83 -1.71 -13.50
C GLY A 55 13.78 -2.53 -12.61
N VAL A 56 13.60 -2.50 -11.28
CA VAL A 56 14.45 -3.22 -10.32
C VAL A 56 14.37 -4.72 -10.54
N VAL A 57 13.16 -5.26 -10.79
CA VAL A 57 12.98 -6.70 -11.05
C VAL A 57 13.77 -7.14 -12.28
N LYS A 58 13.75 -6.33 -13.35
CA LYS A 58 14.52 -6.60 -14.56
C LYS A 58 16.03 -6.61 -14.30
N MET A 59 16.53 -5.64 -13.53
CA MET A 59 17.95 -5.60 -13.16
C MET A 59 18.39 -6.85 -12.38
N LEU A 60 17.50 -7.42 -11.55
CA LEU A 60 17.78 -8.65 -10.82
C LEU A 60 17.77 -9.90 -11.71
N GLU A 61 16.95 -9.92 -12.77
CA GLU A 61 16.89 -11.00 -13.76
C GLU A 61 18.08 -11.00 -14.72
N ASP A 62 18.66 -9.82 -14.97
CA ASP A 62 19.82 -9.62 -15.84
C ASP A 62 21.18 -9.90 -15.13
N LEU A 63 21.16 -10.27 -13.84
CA LEU A 63 22.34 -10.69 -13.04
C LEU A 63 22.65 -12.19 -13.18
#